data_AF-A0A441UJX2-F1
#
_entry.id   AF-A0A441UJX2-F1
#
_cell.length_a   1.000
_cell.length_b   1.000
_cell.length_c   1.000
_cell.angle_alpha   90.00
_cell.angle_beta   90.00
_cell.angle_gamma   90.00
#
_symmetry.space_group_name_H-M   'P 1'
#
loop_
_entity.id
_entity.type
_entity.pdbx_description
1 polymer ?
#
loop_
_entity_poly.entity_id
_entity_poly.type
_entity_poly.pdbx_seq_one_letter_code
_entity_poly.pdbx_strand_id
1 'polypeptide(L)'
;MGRAGEGVMSELAGFAGTLQATGFSGYNQLCKGGAIREAACLAHLRRKIFDVHDSQPTELSTTGHGRYPGDLPDRGRDAGLPPAERLAARRRRTRPWSARCDDSSRARARVCRAMPMSRMPSPKAPNDGARSIASTMASSSPTT
;
A
#
# COMPACT_ATOMS: atom_id res chain seq x y z
N MET A 1 -1.71 -23.21 -20.88
CA MET A 1 -2.31 -22.76 -19.61
C MET A 1 -2.80 -21.32 -19.75
N GLY A 2 -4.11 -21.11 -19.72
CA GLY A 2 -4.71 -19.78 -19.91
C GLY A 2 -4.62 -18.89 -18.67
N ARG A 3 -4.68 -17.56 -18.87
CA ARG A 3 -4.79 -16.54 -17.82
C ARG A 3 -6.21 -16.43 -17.23
N ALA A 4 -7.01 -17.49 -17.34
CA ALA A 4 -8.39 -17.50 -16.86
C ALA A 4 -8.50 -17.76 -15.34
N GLY A 5 -7.40 -18.15 -14.67
CA GLY A 5 -7.37 -18.39 -13.23
C GLY A 5 -7.84 -19.78 -12.77
N GLU A 6 -8.21 -20.67 -13.69
CA GLU A 6 -8.71 -22.02 -13.39
C GLU A 6 -7.74 -22.86 -12.55
N GLY A 7 -6.44 -22.84 -12.87
CA GLY A 7 -5.43 -23.56 -12.09
C GLY A 7 -5.30 -23.05 -10.65
N VAL A 8 -5.41 -21.72 -10.47
CA VAL A 8 -5.35 -21.07 -9.15
C VAL A 8 -6.59 -21.41 -8.33
N MET A 9 -7.76 -21.51 -8.97
CA MET A 9 -8.99 -21.89 -8.29
C MET A 9 -8.96 -23.32 -7.76
N SER A 10 -8.33 -24.24 -8.51
CA SER A 10 -8.12 -25.61 -8.06
C SER A 10 -7.14 -25.70 -6.88
N GLU A 11 -6.01 -25.00 -6.95
CA GLU A 11 -4.98 -25.02 -5.91
C GLU A 11 -5.45 -24.38 -4.59
N LEU A 12 -6.33 -23.38 -4.67
CA LEU A 12 -6.90 -22.68 -3.51
C LEU A 12 -8.28 -23.21 -3.12
N ALA A 13 -8.72 -24.34 -3.67
CA ALA A 13 -10.00 -24.94 -3.32
C ALA A 13 -10.07 -25.26 -1.82
N GLY A 14 -11.09 -24.73 -1.14
CA GLY A 14 -11.27 -24.91 0.31
C GLY A 14 -10.36 -24.05 1.19
N PHE A 15 -9.52 -23.18 0.63
CA PHE A 15 -8.74 -22.24 1.42
C PHE A 15 -9.65 -21.21 2.11
N ALA A 16 -9.46 -21.04 3.42
CA ALA A 16 -10.09 -19.99 4.20
C ALA A 16 -9.01 -19.19 4.93
N GLY A 17 -9.08 -17.86 4.85
CA GLY A 17 -8.09 -16.98 5.45
C GLY A 17 -7.78 -15.74 4.61
N THR A 18 -6.60 -15.16 4.83
CA THR A 18 -6.16 -13.96 4.11
C THR A 18 -5.38 -14.36 2.86
N LEU A 19 -5.85 -13.96 1.67
CA LEU A 19 -5.16 -14.16 0.41
C LEU A 19 -4.50 -12.85 -0.03
N GLN A 20 -3.16 -12.85 -0.11
CA GLN A 20 -2.42 -11.72 -0.66
C GLN A 20 -2.17 -11.92 -2.15
N ALA A 21 -2.85 -11.14 -3.00
CA ALA A 21 -2.73 -11.25 -4.45
C ALA A 21 -2.47 -9.90 -5.11
N THR A 22 -1.91 -9.94 -6.31
CA THR A 22 -1.94 -8.79 -7.22
C THR A 22 -3.36 -8.67 -7.77
N GLY A 23 -3.78 -7.49 -8.23
CA GLY A 23 -5.15 -7.23 -8.73
C GLY A 23 -5.50 -7.94 -10.05
N PHE A 24 -5.05 -9.17 -10.21
CA PHE A 24 -5.38 -10.06 -11.30
C PHE A 24 -6.79 -10.59 -11.13
N SER A 25 -7.63 -10.40 -12.14
CA SER A 25 -9.06 -10.69 -12.10
C SER A 25 -9.40 -12.16 -11.81
N GLY A 26 -8.49 -13.10 -12.08
CA GLY A 26 -8.66 -14.51 -11.78
C GLY A 26 -8.87 -14.83 -10.29
N TYR A 27 -8.46 -13.94 -9.38
CA TYR A 27 -8.70 -14.12 -7.94
C TYR A 27 -10.08 -13.63 -7.50
N ASN A 28 -10.79 -12.84 -8.32
CA ASN A 28 -12.03 -12.19 -7.90
C ASN A 28 -13.11 -13.21 -7.52
N GLN A 29 -13.17 -14.35 -8.22
CA GLN A 29 -14.14 -15.41 -7.92
C GLN A 29 -13.88 -16.08 -6.57
N LEU A 30 -12.62 -16.19 -6.15
CA LEU A 30 -12.22 -16.78 -4.87
C LEU A 30 -12.66 -15.90 -3.68
N CYS A 31 -12.63 -14.58 -3.85
CA CYS A 31 -13.02 -13.64 -2.79
C CYS A 31 -14.54 -13.51 -2.61
N LYS A 32 -15.37 -13.89 -3.60
CA LYS A 32 -16.84 -13.73 -3.53
C LYS A 32 -17.50 -14.59 -2.46
N GLY A 33 -16.91 -15.74 -2.12
CA GLY A 33 -17.48 -16.69 -1.15
C GLY A 33 -17.33 -16.29 0.33
N GLY A 34 -16.68 -15.15 0.63
CA GLY A 34 -16.52 -14.64 2.01
C GLY A 34 -15.54 -15.41 2.90
N ALA A 35 -15.19 -16.66 2.55
CA ALA A 35 -14.16 -17.46 3.24
C ALA A 35 -12.74 -16.87 3.08
N ILE A 36 -12.52 -16.10 2.02
CA ILE A 36 -11.23 -15.48 1.71
C ILE A 36 -11.35 -13.97 1.93
N ARG A 37 -10.48 -13.45 2.80
CA ARG A 37 -10.26 -12.02 2.96
C ARG A 37 -9.14 -11.58 2.04
N GLU A 38 -9.45 -10.70 1.10
CA GLU A 38 -8.46 -10.14 0.18
C GLU A 38 -7.49 -9.22 0.90
N ALA A 39 -6.20 -9.36 0.60
CA ALA A 39 -5.14 -8.43 0.98
C ALA A 39 -4.38 -7.97 -0.27
N ALA A 40 -4.24 -6.66 -0.44
CA ALA A 40 -3.48 -6.11 -1.55
C ALA A 40 -2.00 -6.51 -1.49
N CYS A 41 -1.41 -6.90 -2.63
CA CYS A 41 0.01 -7.22 -2.70
C CYS A 41 0.89 -6.02 -2.38
N LEU A 42 1.58 -6.09 -1.25
CA LEU A 42 2.39 -4.99 -0.73
C LEU A 42 3.56 -4.60 -1.66
N ALA A 43 4.13 -5.56 -2.41
CA ALA A 43 5.18 -5.28 -3.39
C ALA A 43 4.66 -4.43 -4.56
N HIS A 44 3.42 -4.67 -5.01
CA HIS A 44 2.80 -3.87 -6.07
C HIS A 44 2.39 -2.50 -5.57
N LEU A 45 1.87 -2.40 -4.35
CA LEU A 45 1.59 -1.11 -3.72
C LEU A 45 2.85 -0.25 -3.62
N ARG A 46 3.97 -0.83 -3.15
CA ARG A 46 5.26 -0.13 -3.08
C ARG A 46 5.68 0.41 -4.44
N ARG A 47 5.68 -0.45 -5.47
CA ARG A 47 6.06 -0.05 -6.82
C ARG A 47 5.22 1.12 -7.28
N LYS A 48 3.89 1.05 -7.09
CA LYS A 48 2.99 2.15 -7.47
C LYS A 48 3.28 3.45 -6.72
N ILE A 49 3.58 3.38 -5.42
CA ILE A 49 3.98 4.55 -4.63
C ILE A 49 5.28 5.15 -5.16
N PHE A 50 6.28 4.31 -5.48
CA PHE A 50 7.54 4.73 -6.08
C PHE A 50 7.31 5.39 -7.45
N ASP A 51 6.57 4.73 -8.34
CA ASP A 51 6.30 5.23 -9.70
C ASP A 51 5.60 6.59 -9.64
N VAL A 52 4.60 6.76 -8.77
CA VAL A 52 3.91 8.04 -8.58
C VAL A 52 4.84 9.07 -7.96
N HIS A 53 5.65 8.70 -6.95
CA HIS A 53 6.59 9.64 -6.35
C HIS A 53 7.66 10.12 -7.33
N ASP A 54 8.18 9.25 -8.18
CA ASP A 54 9.20 9.56 -9.18
C ASP A 54 8.64 10.44 -10.31
N SER A 55 7.43 10.13 -10.79
CA SER A 55 6.80 10.90 -11.87
C SER A 55 6.15 12.21 -11.42
N GLN A 56 5.44 12.21 -10.29
CA GLN A 56 4.72 13.37 -9.77
C GLN A 56 4.58 13.27 -8.23
N PRO A 57 5.57 13.80 -7.48
CA PRO A 57 5.52 13.80 -6.02
C PRO A 57 4.24 14.47 -5.49
N THR A 58 3.56 13.80 -4.59
CA THR A 58 2.43 14.32 -3.80
C THR A 58 2.74 14.10 -2.34
N GLU A 59 2.07 14.82 -1.43
CA GLU A 59 2.24 14.57 0.02
C GLU A 59 2.02 13.10 0.37
N LEU A 60 1.04 12.46 -0.27
CA LEU A 60 0.71 11.06 -0.06
C LEU A 60 1.79 10.11 -0.61
N SER A 61 2.31 10.36 -1.82
CA SER A 61 3.36 9.51 -2.40
C SER A 61 4.69 9.69 -1.68
N THR A 62 5.06 10.91 -1.28
CA THR A 62 6.25 11.20 -0.45
C THR A 62 6.16 10.54 0.92
N THR A 63 5.01 10.69 1.59
CA THR A 63 4.75 10.02 2.87
C THR A 63 4.77 8.50 2.73
N GLY A 64 4.17 7.97 1.66
CA GLY A 64 4.15 6.54 1.38
C GLY A 64 5.54 5.99 1.09
N HIS A 65 6.34 6.70 0.31
CA HIS A 65 7.70 6.33 -0.07
C HIS A 65 8.59 6.24 1.18
N GLY A 66 8.60 7.27 2.04
CA GLY A 66 9.41 7.29 3.25
C GLY A 66 8.93 6.33 4.35
N ARG A 67 7.67 5.91 4.34
CA ARG A 67 7.10 4.95 5.32
C ARG A 67 7.35 3.49 4.94
N TYR A 68 7.68 3.21 3.68
CA TYR A 68 7.81 1.84 3.23
C TYR A 68 9.19 1.30 3.63
N PRO A 69 9.27 0.14 4.32
CA PRO A 69 10.54 -0.45 4.72
C PRO A 69 11.36 -0.73 3.46
N GLY A 70 12.56 -0.16 3.39
CA GLY A 70 13.54 -0.53 2.36
C GLY A 70 13.87 -2.04 2.40
N ASP A 71 13.54 -2.71 3.51
CA ASP A 71 13.76 -4.12 3.81
C ASP A 71 12.50 -5.00 3.70
N LEU A 72 11.79 -4.93 2.57
CA LEU A 72 11.10 -6.14 2.06
C LEU A 72 12.05 -7.34 2.21
N PRO A 73 11.53 -8.56 2.45
CA PRO A 73 12.39 -9.72 2.69
C PRO A 73 13.22 -10.00 1.45
N ASP A 74 14.39 -9.38 1.39
CA ASP A 74 15.48 -9.81 0.55
C ASP A 74 15.71 -11.27 0.92
N ARG A 75 15.35 -12.16 -0.01
CA ARG A 75 15.49 -13.60 0.20
C ARG A 75 16.95 -13.97 0.42
N GLY A 76 17.90 -13.19 -0.12
CA GLY A 76 19.33 -13.36 0.06
C GLY A 76 19.78 -13.12 1.50
N ARG A 77 19.18 -12.15 2.19
CA ARG A 77 19.56 -11.77 3.55
C ARG A 77 19.37 -12.88 4.59
N ASP A 78 18.37 -13.74 4.40
CA ASP A 78 18.11 -14.88 5.28
C ASP A 78 18.47 -16.21 4.60
N ALA A 79 19.27 -16.19 3.53
CA ALA A 79 19.73 -17.39 2.85
C ALA A 79 20.59 -18.24 3.81
N GLY A 80 20.39 -19.55 3.80
CA GLY A 80 21.10 -20.49 4.69
C GLY A 80 20.46 -20.68 6.08
N LEU A 81 19.53 -19.82 6.51
CA LEU A 81 18.83 -20.03 7.79
C LEU A 81 17.73 -21.10 7.68
N PRO A 82 17.51 -21.91 8.73
CA PRO A 82 16.36 -22.82 8.83
C PRO A 82 15.02 -22.07 8.67
N PRO A 83 13.94 -22.74 8.20
CA PRO A 83 12.63 -22.11 7.99
C PRO A 83 12.10 -21.31 9.18
N ALA A 84 12.24 -21.83 10.40
CA ALA A 84 11.78 -21.17 11.62
C ALA A 84 12.55 -19.88 11.92
N GLU A 85 13.87 -19.88 11.73
CA GLU A 85 14.72 -18.72 11.94
C GLU A 85 14.50 -17.64 10.89
N ARG A 86 14.32 -18.03 9.62
CA ARG A 86 13.89 -17.10 8.55
C ARG A 86 12.58 -16.42 8.93
N LEU A 87 11.61 -17.17 9.42
CA LEU A 87 10.32 -16.62 9.85
C LEU A 87 10.49 -15.67 11.03
N ALA A 88 11.25 -16.06 12.06
CA ALA A 88 11.50 -15.24 13.24
C ALA A 88 12.21 -13.93 12.89
N ALA A 89 13.25 -13.99 12.05
CA ALA A 89 14.00 -12.84 11.58
C ALA A 89 13.12 -11.87 10.78
N ARG A 90 12.31 -12.39 9.86
CA ARG A 90 11.36 -11.59 9.09
C ARG A 90 10.31 -10.94 9.99
N ARG A 91 9.69 -11.71 10.89
CA ARG A 91 8.71 -11.19 11.85
C ARG A 91 9.30 -10.10 12.73
N ARG A 92 10.53 -10.26 13.22
CA ARG A 92 11.20 -9.25 14.06
C ARG A 92 11.34 -7.90 13.32
N ARG A 93 11.73 -7.95 12.04
CA ARG A 93 11.92 -6.75 11.22
C ARG A 93 10.60 -6.11 10.79
N THR A 94 9.62 -6.92 10.37
CA THR A 94 8.38 -6.39 9.78
C THR A 94 7.32 -6.02 10.82
N ARG A 95 7.32 -6.62 12.02
CA ARG A 95 6.30 -6.37 13.05
C ARG A 95 6.12 -4.88 13.40
N PRO A 96 7.18 -4.09 13.66
CA PRO A 96 7.03 -2.67 13.99
C PRO A 96 6.38 -1.87 12.86
N TRP A 97 6.71 -2.22 11.61
CA TRP A 97 6.14 -1.58 10.44
C TRP A 97 4.67 -1.98 10.23
N SER A 98 4.35 -3.26 10.33
CA SER A 98 2.97 -3.76 10.23
C SER A 98 2.06 -3.10 11.26
N ALA A 99 2.51 -2.99 12.52
CA ALA A 99 1.76 -2.32 13.58
C ALA A 99 1.47 -0.84 13.25
N ARG A 100 2.44 -0.13 12.66
CA ARG A 100 2.29 1.27 12.24
C ARG A 100 1.30 1.42 11.07
N CYS A 101 1.32 0.49 10.12
CA CYS A 101 0.36 0.45 9.02
C CYS A 101 -1.06 0.16 9.49
N ASP A 102 -1.22 -0.73 10.46
CA ASP A 102 -2.51 -1.05 11.07
C ASP A 102 -3.08 0.16 11.82
N ASP A 103 -2.25 0.85 12.60
CA ASP A 103 -2.64 2.08 13.29
C ASP A 103 -3.07 3.18 12.31
N SER A 104 -2.25 3.44 11.28
CA SER A 104 -2.58 4.42 10.23
C SER A 104 -3.88 4.06 9.49
N SER A 105 -4.12 2.77 9.25
CA SER A 105 -5.36 2.29 8.60
C SER A 105 -6.58 2.47 9.50
N ARG A 106 -6.46 2.16 10.80
CA ARG A 106 -7.53 2.39 11.78
C ARG A 106 -7.83 3.88 11.94
N ALA A 107 -6.82 4.74 12.02
CA ALA A 107 -7.00 6.19 12.11
C ALA A 107 -7.76 6.73 10.89
N ARG A 108 -7.36 6.34 9.67
CA ARG A 108 -8.08 6.71 8.44
C ARG A 108 -9.51 6.19 8.41
N ALA A 109 -9.75 4.94 8.80
CA ALA A 109 -11.09 4.38 8.85
C ALA A 109 -12.00 5.14 9.83
N ARG A 110 -11.47 5.62 10.96
CA ARG A 110 -12.20 6.49 11.89
C ARG A 110 -12.59 7.81 11.23
N VAL A 111 -11.64 8.47 10.55
CA VAL A 111 -11.89 9.72 9.82
C VAL A 111 -12.95 9.52 8.73
N CYS A 112 -12.81 8.50 7.87
CA CYS A 112 -13.78 8.21 6.82
C CYS A 112 -15.19 7.91 7.35
N ARG A 113 -15.32 7.30 8.53
CA ARG A 113 -16.61 6.99 9.15
C ARG A 113 -17.24 8.20 9.85
N ALA A 114 -16.41 9.11 10.36
CA ALA A 114 -16.84 10.33 11.03
C ALA A 114 -17.11 11.50 10.05
N MET A 115 -16.57 11.45 8.83
CA MET A 115 -16.80 12.47 7.82
C MET A 115 -18.06 12.16 6.99
N PRO A 116 -19.03 13.09 6.90
CA PRO A 116 -20.14 12.92 5.97
C PRO A 116 -19.60 12.93 4.52
N MET A 117 -20.17 12.08 3.65
CA MET A 117 -19.77 11.94 2.24
C MET A 117 -19.72 13.28 1.50
N SER A 118 -20.54 14.26 1.89
CA SER A 118 -20.58 15.63 1.35
C SER A 118 -19.30 16.45 1.59
N ARG A 119 -18.42 16.00 2.48
CA ARG A 119 -17.18 16.70 2.87
C ARG A 119 -15.92 15.95 2.46
N MET A 120 -16.04 14.84 1.73
CA MET A 120 -14.88 14.17 1.16
C MET A 120 -14.31 15.01 0.00
N PRO A 121 -12.97 15.18 -0.08
CA PRO A 121 -12.38 15.82 -1.23
C PRO A 121 -12.64 14.97 -2.48
N SER A 122 -13.25 15.57 -3.51
CA SER A 122 -13.43 14.90 -4.80
C SER A 122 -12.09 14.39 -5.34
N PRO A 123 -12.05 13.21 -5.98
CA PRO A 123 -10.86 12.79 -6.71
C PRO A 123 -10.60 13.82 -7.80
N LYS A 124 -9.65 14.72 -7.58
CA LYS A 124 -9.24 15.68 -8.61
C LYS A 124 -8.81 14.88 -9.84
N ALA A 125 -9.42 15.18 -10.99
CA ALA A 125 -8.89 14.79 -12.29
C ALA A 125 -7.41 15.21 -12.38
N PRO A 126 -6.56 14.49 -13.15
CA PRO A 126 -5.18 14.90 -13.35
C PRO A 126 -5.16 16.33 -13.89
N ASN A 127 -4.65 17.27 -13.11
CA ASN A 127 -4.65 18.68 -13.46
C ASN A 127 -3.46 18.95 -14.38
N ASP A 128 -3.74 19.20 -15.67
CA ASP A 128 -2.87 19.98 -16.55
C ASP A 128 -2.73 21.39 -15.95
N GLY A 129 -1.72 21.60 -15.10
CA GLY A 129 -1.64 22.86 -14.38
C GLY A 129 -0.49 22.98 -13.40
N ALA A 130 0.73 22.63 -13.83
CA ALA A 130 1.94 23.09 -13.16
C ALA A 130 2.18 24.58 -13.46
N ARG A 131 1.43 25.47 -12.79
CA ARG A 131 1.81 26.89 -12.61
C ARG A 131 0.88 27.53 -11.57
N SER A 132 1.47 28.30 -10.67
CA SER A 132 0.82 29.13 -9.65
C SER A 132 0.61 28.49 -8.26
N ILE A 133 1.72 28.18 -7.58
CA ILE A 133 1.88 28.48 -6.15
C ILE A 133 3.34 28.89 -5.86
N ALA A 134 3.79 29.94 -6.53
CA ALA A 134 5.05 30.62 -6.20
C ALA A 134 4.79 32.13 -6.16
N SER A 135 3.89 32.58 -5.29
CA SER A 135 3.72 34.01 -5.02
C SER A 135 2.88 34.29 -3.76
N THR A 136 3.32 33.87 -2.56
CA THR A 136 2.80 34.45 -1.29
C THR A 136 3.76 34.35 -0.09
N MET A 137 5.08 34.23 -0.29
CA MET A 137 6.03 34.33 0.83
C MET A 137 7.29 35.10 0.42
N ALA A 138 7.13 36.41 0.18
CA ALA A 138 8.23 37.36 0.08
C ALA A 138 7.73 38.80 0.30
N SER A 139 7.27 39.12 1.51
CA SER A 139 7.19 40.54 1.94
C SER A 139 7.11 40.64 3.46
N SER A 140 8.24 40.43 4.12
CA SER A 140 8.49 40.94 5.48
C SER A 140 10.00 41.09 5.67
N SER A 141 10.58 42.18 5.16
CA SER A 141 11.90 42.62 5.59
C SER A 141 11.76 43.44 6.88
N PRO A 142 12.71 43.32 7.83
CA PRO A 142 12.70 44.14 9.04
C PRO A 142 13.27 45.54 8.75
N THR A 143 12.59 46.58 9.22
CA THR A 143 13.09 47.96 9.22
C THR A 143 14.09 48.14 10.35
N THR A 144 15.24 48.76 10.03
CA THR A 144 16.23 49.29 10.98
C THR A 144 15.66 50.47 11.78
#